data_AF-A0A7C7PYB6-F1
#
_entry.id   AF-A0A7C7PYB6-F1
#
_cell.length_a   1.000
_cell.length_b   1.000
_cell.length_c   1.000
_cell.angle_alpha   90.00
_cell.angle_beta   90.00
_cell.angle_gamma   90.00
#
_symmetry.space_group_name_H-M   'P 1'
#
loop_
_entity.id
_entity.type
_entity.pdbx_description
1 polymer ?
#
loop_
_entity_poly.entity_id
_entity_poly.type
_entity_poly.pdbx_seq_one_letter_code
_entity_poly.pdbx_strand_id
1 'polypeptide(L)'
;YCPETGECWYKGRVLWTYTGTFSDITKGYEAAKPMYGQGAIAVYNIAGPLGLGINQAVQEIADERGLDMGPPFWIGVDANQDWINPGFILASMMKRVDRGVYYATLLTIIGKFKDVVQQNEGVLVLGIGTQVGGLPMEGISVSTLADLEEFIQMGIRAEELTGKEVLPMPPEEIKQKVEQMRSQIPSWVWDALTELESKIRTGQVDVPLVLTKEDVQRWREILG
;
A
#
# COMPACT_ATOMS: atom_id res chain seq x y z
N TYR A 1 -11.63 4.80 16.43
CA TYR A 1 -12.32 5.18 17.68
C TYR A 1 -11.33 5.01 18.82
N CYS A 2 -10.86 6.11 19.41
CA CYS A 2 -10.12 6.05 20.66
C CYS A 2 -11.13 6.26 21.80
N PRO A 3 -11.07 5.50 22.89
CA PRO A 3 -11.90 5.80 24.06
C PRO A 3 -11.59 7.22 24.56
N GLU A 4 -12.61 7.94 25.03
CA GLU A 4 -12.47 9.30 25.60
C GLU A 4 -11.48 9.37 26.77
N THR A 5 -11.19 8.23 27.40
CA THR A 5 -10.19 8.10 28.46
C THR A 5 -9.33 6.86 28.21
N GLY A 6 -8.19 7.03 27.54
CA GLY A 6 -7.23 5.96 27.30
C GLY A 6 -6.18 6.33 26.26
N GLU A 7 -5.17 5.49 26.11
CA GLU A 7 -4.25 5.58 24.98
C GLU A 7 -5.00 5.19 23.69
N CYS A 8 -4.70 5.89 22.59
CA CYS A 8 -5.34 5.67 21.28
C CYS A 8 -4.99 4.31 20.62
N TRP A 9 -4.27 3.46 21.32
CA TRP A 9 -3.82 2.14 20.91
C TRP A 9 -4.19 1.12 21.98
N TYR A 10 -4.59 -0.07 21.56
CA TYR A 10 -4.80 -1.21 22.45
C TYR A 10 -4.21 -2.45 21.81
N LYS A 11 -3.69 -3.33 22.67
CA LYS A 11 -3.12 -4.62 22.28
C LYS A 11 -4.12 -5.44 21.47
N GLY A 12 -3.67 -6.07 20.39
CA GLY A 12 -4.51 -6.85 19.47
C GLY A 12 -5.20 -6.03 18.37
N ARG A 13 -4.89 -4.74 18.22
CA ARG A 13 -5.44 -3.90 17.15
C ARG A 13 -4.86 -4.24 15.77
N VAL A 14 -3.61 -4.71 15.71
CA VAL A 14 -2.93 -5.08 14.47
C VAL A 14 -2.54 -6.54 14.52
N LEU A 15 -3.11 -7.35 13.63
CA LEU A 15 -2.72 -8.74 13.43
C LEU A 15 -1.59 -8.81 12.39
N TRP A 16 -0.63 -9.72 12.58
CA TRP A 16 0.43 -9.96 11.58
C TRP A 16 0.71 -11.44 11.39
N THR A 17 1.09 -11.83 10.18
CA THR A 17 1.52 -13.19 9.84
C THR A 17 2.58 -13.13 8.76
N TYR A 18 3.69 -13.85 8.96
CA TYR A 18 4.70 -14.05 7.92
C TYR A 18 4.45 -15.38 7.23
N THR A 19 4.28 -15.34 5.91
CA THR A 19 4.08 -16.53 5.07
C THR A 19 5.39 -17.21 4.66
N GLY A 20 6.51 -16.48 4.75
CA GLY A 20 7.85 -16.95 4.36
C GLY A 20 8.08 -17.01 2.84
N THR A 21 7.22 -16.38 2.05
CA THR A 21 7.29 -16.37 0.58
C THR A 21 6.57 -15.14 0.02
N PHE A 22 6.90 -14.76 -1.22
CA PHE A 22 6.30 -13.62 -1.93
C PHE A 22 5.39 -14.05 -3.11
N SER A 23 5.32 -15.34 -3.43
CA SER A 23 4.67 -15.82 -4.66
C SER A 23 3.65 -16.93 -4.47
N ASP A 24 3.49 -17.45 -3.25
CA ASP A 24 2.53 -18.51 -2.95
C ASP A 24 1.17 -17.90 -2.57
N ILE A 25 0.28 -17.77 -3.56
CA ILE A 25 -1.03 -17.16 -3.41
C ILE A 25 -1.88 -17.92 -2.38
N THR A 26 -1.80 -19.24 -2.34
CA THR A 26 -2.54 -20.08 -1.38
C THR A 26 -2.19 -19.70 0.06
N LYS A 27 -0.90 -19.50 0.35
CA LYS A 27 -0.49 -19.02 1.69
C LYS A 27 -0.99 -17.63 2.02
N GLY A 28 -1.21 -16.78 1.02
CA GLY A 28 -1.84 -15.47 1.22
C GLY A 28 -3.28 -15.59 1.70
N TYR A 29 -4.05 -16.49 1.08
CA TYR A 29 -5.41 -16.80 1.50
C TYR A 29 -5.42 -17.40 2.92
N GLU A 30 -4.59 -18.41 3.17
CA GLU A 30 -4.49 -19.09 4.47
C GLU A 30 -4.08 -18.16 5.61
N ALA A 31 -3.29 -17.12 5.32
CA ALA A 31 -2.94 -16.10 6.29
C ALA A 31 -4.05 -15.06 6.51
N ALA A 32 -4.74 -14.64 5.44
CA ALA A 32 -5.72 -13.57 5.48
C ALA A 32 -7.09 -14.00 6.06
N LYS A 33 -7.62 -15.16 5.64
CA LYS A 33 -8.95 -15.63 6.07
C LYS A 33 -9.08 -15.70 7.61
N PRO A 34 -8.09 -16.23 8.37
CA PRO A 34 -8.15 -16.21 9.84
C PRO A 34 -8.07 -14.81 10.45
N MET A 35 -7.40 -13.84 9.82
CA MET A 35 -7.37 -12.45 10.31
C MET A 35 -8.76 -11.82 10.22
N TYR A 36 -9.46 -12.01 9.09
CA TYR A 36 -10.85 -11.58 8.96
C TYR A 36 -11.78 -12.31 9.94
N GLY A 37 -11.54 -13.60 10.18
CA GLY A 37 -12.26 -14.36 11.20
C GLY A 37 -12.07 -13.83 12.63
N GLN A 38 -10.93 -13.18 12.90
CA GLN A 38 -10.64 -12.48 14.17
C GLN A 38 -11.15 -11.03 14.20
N GLY A 39 -11.89 -10.59 13.17
CA GLY A 39 -12.50 -9.27 13.13
C GLY A 39 -11.63 -8.18 12.50
N ALA A 40 -10.53 -8.54 11.82
CA ALA A 40 -9.83 -7.56 10.99
C ALA A 40 -10.78 -6.99 9.95
N ILE A 41 -10.85 -5.65 9.85
CA ILE A 41 -11.66 -4.98 8.82
C ILE A 41 -10.90 -4.84 7.50
N ALA A 42 -9.57 -4.84 7.56
CA ALA A 42 -8.68 -4.71 6.43
C ALA A 42 -7.40 -5.55 6.64
N VAL A 43 -6.86 -6.15 5.59
CA VAL A 43 -5.53 -6.78 5.59
C VAL A 43 -4.62 -6.04 4.61
N TYR A 44 -3.45 -5.62 5.08
CA TYR A 44 -2.47 -4.90 4.27
C TYR A 44 -1.42 -5.87 3.70
N ASN A 45 -1.30 -5.90 2.37
CA ASN A 45 -0.33 -6.73 1.67
C ASN A 45 1.09 -6.17 1.82
N ILE A 46 2.02 -6.97 2.33
CA ILE A 46 3.47 -6.67 2.29
C ILE A 46 4.22 -7.90 1.77
N ALA A 47 3.67 -8.53 0.73
CA ALA A 47 4.14 -9.82 0.26
C ALA A 47 4.09 -9.98 -1.28
N GLY A 48 4.07 -8.90 -2.04
CA GLY A 48 4.09 -8.95 -3.51
C GLY A 48 2.86 -9.69 -4.09
N PRO A 49 3.03 -10.52 -5.15
CA PRO A 49 1.91 -11.24 -5.81
C PRO A 49 1.07 -12.13 -4.89
N LEU A 50 1.65 -12.61 -3.78
CA LEU A 50 0.91 -13.39 -2.78
C LEU A 50 -0.34 -12.66 -2.26
N GLY A 51 -0.35 -11.33 -2.29
CA GLY A 51 -1.52 -10.53 -1.91
C GLY A 51 -2.81 -10.90 -2.65
N LEU A 52 -2.73 -11.48 -3.84
CA LEU A 52 -3.92 -11.99 -4.53
C LEU A 52 -4.68 -13.07 -3.73
N GLY A 53 -4.02 -13.74 -2.78
CA GLY A 53 -4.68 -14.65 -1.83
C GLY A 53 -5.53 -13.89 -0.79
N ILE A 54 -5.13 -12.68 -0.41
CA ILE A 54 -5.97 -11.79 0.40
C ILE A 54 -7.23 -11.44 -0.39
N ASN A 55 -7.08 -11.10 -1.69
CA ASN A 55 -8.22 -10.82 -2.55
C ASN A 55 -9.19 -12.00 -2.65
N GLN A 56 -8.69 -13.24 -2.74
CA GLN A 56 -9.53 -14.45 -2.71
C GLN A 56 -10.34 -14.54 -1.40
N ALA A 57 -9.69 -14.31 -0.24
CA ALA A 57 -10.38 -14.37 1.04
C ALA A 57 -11.43 -13.26 1.18
N VAL A 58 -11.13 -12.05 0.69
CA VAL A 58 -12.05 -10.92 0.65
C VAL A 58 -13.27 -11.25 -0.22
N GLN A 59 -13.05 -11.73 -1.45
CA GLN A 59 -14.13 -12.04 -2.39
C GLN A 59 -15.04 -13.13 -1.83
N GLU A 60 -14.48 -14.21 -1.27
CA GLU A 60 -15.27 -15.27 -0.67
C GLU A 60 -16.18 -14.74 0.46
N ILE A 61 -15.64 -13.90 1.35
CA ILE A 61 -16.43 -13.32 2.44
C ILE A 61 -17.48 -12.33 1.91
N ALA A 62 -17.14 -11.55 0.88
CA ALA A 62 -18.06 -10.61 0.26
C ALA A 62 -19.24 -11.35 -0.38
N ASP A 63 -18.97 -12.41 -1.15
CA ASP A 63 -19.96 -13.26 -1.78
C ASP A 63 -20.88 -13.94 -0.75
N GLU A 64 -20.29 -14.51 0.31
CA GLU A 64 -21.04 -15.13 1.43
C GLU A 64 -22.00 -14.14 2.11
N ARG A 65 -21.65 -12.85 2.14
CA ARG A 65 -22.42 -11.79 2.76
C ARG A 65 -23.29 -11.00 1.79
N GLY A 66 -23.22 -11.30 0.49
CA GLY A 66 -23.92 -10.55 -0.56
C GLY A 66 -23.49 -9.07 -0.59
N LEU A 67 -22.19 -8.80 -0.41
CA LEU A 67 -21.63 -7.46 -0.45
C LEU A 67 -21.16 -7.12 -1.85
N ASP A 68 -21.50 -5.93 -2.33
CA ASP A 68 -20.92 -5.34 -3.55
C ASP A 68 -19.76 -4.38 -3.21
N MET A 69 -19.70 -3.92 -1.96
CA MET A 69 -18.64 -3.09 -1.41
C MET A 69 -18.68 -3.10 0.11
N GLY A 70 -17.56 -2.71 0.74
CA GLY A 70 -17.48 -2.62 2.19
C GLY A 70 -16.56 -3.67 2.81
N PRO A 71 -16.42 -3.72 4.14
CA PRO A 71 -15.54 -4.68 4.78
C PRO A 71 -16.04 -6.13 4.58
N PRO A 72 -15.13 -7.08 4.29
CA PRO A 72 -13.69 -6.98 4.48
C PRO A 72 -12.98 -6.24 3.35
N PHE A 73 -11.97 -5.46 3.73
CA PHE A 73 -11.12 -4.78 2.78
C PHE A 73 -9.75 -5.42 2.69
N TRP A 74 -9.00 -5.10 1.64
CA TRP A 74 -7.55 -5.22 1.65
C TRP A 74 -6.87 -3.94 1.18
N ILE A 75 -5.59 -3.81 1.50
CA ILE A 75 -4.75 -2.66 1.13
C ILE A 75 -3.62 -3.21 0.25
N GLY A 76 -3.49 -2.66 -0.96
CA GLY A 76 -2.47 -3.04 -1.92
C GLY A 76 -1.07 -2.50 -1.59
N VAL A 77 -0.07 -2.90 -2.37
CA VAL A 77 1.33 -2.44 -2.20
C VAL A 77 2.07 -2.33 -3.53
N ASP A 78 3.13 -1.51 -3.52
CA ASP A 78 4.04 -1.21 -4.61
C ASP A 78 3.39 -0.41 -5.75
N ALA A 79 2.41 -1.01 -6.41
CA ALA A 79 1.57 -0.42 -7.45
C ALA A 79 0.25 0.10 -6.89
N ASN A 80 -0.48 0.90 -7.68
CA ASN A 80 -1.90 1.09 -7.39
C ASN A 80 -2.62 -0.19 -7.81
N GLN A 81 -3.09 -0.94 -6.82
CA GLN A 81 -3.80 -2.19 -6.99
C GLN A 81 -5.32 -2.02 -6.84
N ASP A 82 -5.82 -0.81 -6.62
CA ASP A 82 -7.22 -0.55 -6.28
C ASP A 82 -8.20 -1.02 -7.36
N TRP A 83 -7.72 -1.09 -8.61
CA TRP A 83 -8.46 -1.58 -9.76
C TRP A 83 -8.72 -3.09 -9.75
N ILE A 84 -7.99 -3.89 -8.95
CA ILE A 84 -8.07 -5.37 -8.99
C ILE A 84 -9.42 -5.88 -8.46
N ASN A 85 -9.97 -5.24 -7.43
CA ASN A 85 -11.26 -5.61 -6.84
C ASN A 85 -12.02 -4.35 -6.36
N PRO A 86 -12.54 -3.53 -7.30
CA PRO A 86 -13.17 -2.25 -6.99
C PRO A 86 -14.35 -2.43 -6.05
N GLY A 87 -14.35 -1.75 -4.91
CA GLY A 87 -15.33 -1.93 -3.82
C GLY A 87 -14.76 -2.61 -2.58
N PHE A 88 -13.60 -3.26 -2.69
CA PHE A 88 -12.95 -3.98 -1.59
C PHE A 88 -11.48 -3.63 -1.36
N ILE A 89 -10.85 -2.83 -2.22
CA ILE A 89 -9.47 -2.36 -2.05
C ILE A 89 -9.47 -0.90 -1.62
N LEU A 90 -9.25 -0.62 -0.32
CA LEU A 90 -9.39 0.75 0.21
C LEU A 90 -8.43 1.73 -0.46
N ALA A 91 -7.18 1.31 -0.55
CA ALA A 91 -6.06 2.03 -1.13
C ALA A 91 -4.88 1.06 -1.29
N SER A 92 -3.82 1.54 -1.92
CA SER A 92 -2.53 0.87 -2.00
C SER A 92 -1.42 1.73 -1.40
N MET A 93 -0.48 1.10 -0.71
CA MET A 93 0.78 1.74 -0.32
C MET A 93 1.70 1.76 -1.53
N MET A 94 1.75 2.90 -2.19
CA MET A 94 2.55 3.12 -3.39
C MET A 94 4.03 3.07 -3.05
N LYS A 95 4.80 2.36 -3.87
CA LYS A 95 6.26 2.38 -3.86
C LYS A 95 6.78 2.53 -5.27
N ARG A 96 7.23 3.75 -5.60
CA ARG A 96 7.76 4.12 -6.91
C ARG A 96 9.17 3.56 -7.14
N VAL A 97 9.30 2.23 -7.14
CA VAL A 97 10.54 1.52 -7.53
C VAL A 97 10.92 1.88 -8.97
N ASP A 98 9.93 2.10 -9.83
CA ASP A 98 10.08 2.65 -11.19
C ASP A 98 10.89 3.96 -11.19
N ARG A 99 10.55 4.91 -10.31
CA ARG A 99 11.31 6.15 -10.14
C ARG A 99 12.72 5.89 -9.61
N GLY A 100 12.89 4.97 -8.66
CA GLY A 100 14.21 4.58 -8.17
C GLY A 100 15.14 4.10 -9.30
N VAL A 101 14.64 3.23 -10.19
CA VAL A 101 15.37 2.76 -11.37
C VAL A 101 15.65 3.90 -12.34
N TYR A 102 14.66 4.76 -12.60
CA TYR A 102 14.84 5.95 -13.44
C TYR A 102 15.94 6.85 -12.90
N TYR A 103 15.94 7.18 -11.61
CA TYR A 103 16.94 8.06 -11.01
C TYR A 103 18.34 7.45 -11.02
N ALA A 104 18.50 6.16 -10.71
CA ALA A 104 19.79 5.48 -10.81
C ALA A 104 20.34 5.52 -12.24
N THR A 105 19.47 5.32 -13.24
CA THR A 105 19.83 5.39 -14.66
C THR A 105 20.21 6.81 -15.07
N LEU A 106 19.42 7.81 -14.67
CA LEU A 106 19.68 9.23 -14.93
C LEU A 106 21.02 9.66 -14.35
N LEU A 107 21.29 9.32 -13.09
CA LEU A 107 22.56 9.62 -12.41
C LEU A 107 23.77 9.02 -13.13
N THR A 108 23.60 7.84 -13.75
CA THR A 108 24.64 7.22 -14.56
C THR A 108 24.90 8.02 -15.84
N ILE A 109 23.84 8.42 -16.56
CA ILE A 109 23.94 9.20 -17.80
C ILE A 109 24.60 10.55 -17.57
N ILE A 110 24.26 11.25 -16.48
CA ILE A 110 24.80 12.58 -16.16
C ILE A 110 26.15 12.52 -15.39
N GLY A 111 26.73 11.33 -15.22
CA GLY A 111 28.03 11.14 -14.58
C GLY A 111 28.08 11.35 -13.07
N LYS A 112 26.92 11.38 -12.37
CA LYS A 112 26.81 11.62 -10.92
C LYS A 112 26.61 10.37 -10.06
N PHE A 113 26.43 9.19 -10.68
CA PHE A 113 26.10 7.96 -9.96
C PHE A 113 27.08 7.61 -8.83
N LYS A 114 28.39 7.62 -9.13
CA LYS A 114 29.42 7.27 -8.14
C LYS A 114 29.43 8.24 -6.96
N ASP A 115 29.27 9.53 -7.22
CA ASP A 115 29.23 10.56 -6.18
C ASP A 115 28.04 10.35 -5.25
N VAL A 116 26.86 10.10 -5.81
CA VAL A 116 25.64 9.83 -5.02
C VAL A 116 25.76 8.54 -4.22
N VAL A 117 26.35 7.49 -4.80
CA VAL A 117 26.61 6.23 -4.07
C VAL A 117 27.55 6.46 -2.90
N GLN A 118 28.62 7.22 -3.09
CA GLN A 118 29.56 7.55 -2.01
C GLN A 118 28.91 8.40 -0.92
N GLN A 119 28.11 9.40 -1.31
CA GLN A 119 27.45 10.32 -0.37
C GLN A 119 26.37 9.64 0.48
N ASN A 120 25.70 8.63 -0.04
CA ASN A 120 24.56 7.96 0.63
C ASN A 120 24.86 6.49 0.99
N GLU A 121 26.12 6.09 1.03
CA GLU A 121 26.55 4.73 1.42
C GLU A 121 25.86 3.61 0.59
N GLY A 122 25.58 3.89 -0.69
CA GLY A 122 24.89 2.98 -1.59
C GLY A 122 23.38 2.85 -1.38
N VAL A 123 22.77 3.67 -0.51
CA VAL A 123 21.33 3.66 -0.24
C VAL A 123 20.66 4.86 -0.91
N LEU A 124 19.61 4.60 -1.69
CA LEU A 124 18.72 5.64 -2.22
C LEU A 124 17.37 5.55 -1.52
N VAL A 125 17.07 6.51 -0.64
CA VAL A 125 15.80 6.57 0.08
C VAL A 125 14.77 7.34 -0.75
N LEU A 126 13.54 6.82 -0.83
CA LEU A 126 12.40 7.42 -1.54
C LEU A 126 11.26 7.82 -0.59
N GLY A 127 11.58 8.05 0.68
CA GLY A 127 10.60 8.41 1.71
C GLY A 127 9.99 9.80 1.50
N ILE A 128 8.90 10.06 2.21
CA ILE A 128 8.22 11.37 2.21
C ILE A 128 9.22 12.48 2.58
N GLY A 129 9.29 13.54 1.77
CA GLY A 129 10.19 14.67 1.99
C GLY A 129 11.67 14.41 1.70
N THR A 130 12.03 13.23 1.17
CA THR A 130 13.43 12.89 0.91
C THR A 130 13.99 13.67 -0.28
N GLN A 131 15.21 14.19 -0.13
CA GLN A 131 15.98 14.81 -1.21
C GLN A 131 17.34 14.16 -1.34
N VAL A 132 17.78 13.91 -2.57
CA VAL A 132 19.13 13.38 -2.85
C VAL A 132 19.75 14.19 -3.98
N GLY A 133 20.95 14.71 -3.76
CA GLY A 133 21.65 15.54 -4.74
C GLY A 133 20.90 16.83 -5.11
N GLY A 134 20.10 17.37 -4.20
CA GLY A 134 19.27 18.57 -4.42
C GLY A 134 18.00 18.33 -5.24
N LEU A 135 17.66 17.08 -5.52
CA LEU A 135 16.45 16.68 -6.24
C LEU A 135 15.46 16.01 -5.27
N PRO A 136 14.15 16.30 -5.38
CA PRO A 136 13.13 15.52 -4.67
C PRO A 136 13.19 14.05 -5.10
N MET A 137 13.45 13.17 -4.14
CA MET A 137 13.50 11.72 -4.33
C MET A 137 12.41 11.09 -3.50
N GLU A 138 11.18 11.15 -3.99
CA GLU A 138 10.00 10.61 -3.30
C GLU A 138 9.31 9.55 -4.13
N GLY A 139 8.85 8.51 -3.45
CA GLY A 139 8.17 7.39 -4.07
C GLY A 139 7.25 6.61 -3.15
N ILE A 140 7.11 7.01 -1.89
CA ILE A 140 6.18 6.39 -0.94
C ILE A 140 4.97 7.29 -0.74
N SER A 141 3.77 6.76 -0.95
CA SER A 141 2.51 7.47 -0.68
C SER A 141 1.34 6.50 -0.51
N VAL A 142 0.21 7.00 -0.03
CA VAL A 142 -1.08 6.33 -0.22
C VAL A 142 -1.57 6.65 -1.62
N SER A 143 -2.06 5.64 -2.35
CA SER A 143 -2.60 5.79 -3.70
C SER A 143 -3.72 6.83 -3.79
N THR A 144 -3.73 7.59 -4.87
CA THR A 144 -4.76 8.58 -5.23
C THR A 144 -5.62 8.10 -6.40
N LEU A 145 -6.71 8.82 -6.70
CA LEU A 145 -7.49 8.56 -7.92
C LEU A 145 -6.69 8.88 -9.20
N ALA A 146 -5.71 9.78 -9.13
CA ALA A 146 -4.80 10.02 -10.25
C ALA A 146 -3.84 8.83 -10.47
N ASP A 147 -3.34 8.22 -9.39
CA ASP A 147 -2.57 6.97 -9.50
C ASP A 147 -3.46 5.85 -10.06
N LEU A 148 -4.75 5.79 -9.68
CA LEU A 148 -5.67 4.78 -10.21
C LEU A 148 -5.81 4.93 -11.73
N GLU A 149 -6.03 6.16 -12.21
CA GLU A 149 -6.10 6.46 -13.64
C GLU A 149 -4.79 6.05 -14.35
N GLU A 150 -3.61 6.34 -13.79
CA GLU A 150 -2.32 5.91 -14.34
C GLU A 150 -2.28 4.39 -14.57
N PHE A 151 -2.71 3.60 -13.58
CA PHE A 151 -2.68 2.13 -13.66
C PHE A 151 -3.80 1.54 -14.55
N ILE A 152 -4.97 2.17 -14.62
CA ILE A 152 -6.02 1.81 -15.57
C ILE A 152 -5.52 2.00 -17.01
N GLN A 153 -4.86 3.12 -17.31
CA GLN A 153 -4.29 3.38 -18.63
C GLN A 153 -3.21 2.35 -19.00
N MET A 154 -2.39 1.92 -18.03
CA MET A 154 -1.46 0.81 -18.24
C MET A 154 -2.19 -0.50 -18.56
N GLY A 155 -3.30 -0.79 -17.87
CA GLY A 155 -4.17 -1.93 -18.15
C GLY A 155 -4.72 -1.92 -19.56
N ILE A 156 -5.38 -0.82 -19.98
CA ILE A 156 -5.89 -0.63 -21.34
C ILE A 156 -4.77 -0.86 -22.37
N ARG A 157 -3.60 -0.26 -22.14
CA ARG A 157 -2.47 -0.41 -23.05
C ARG A 157 -1.98 -1.85 -23.14
N ALA A 158 -1.99 -2.58 -22.03
CA ALA A 158 -1.62 -4.00 -22.01
C ALA A 158 -2.63 -4.85 -22.78
N GLU A 159 -3.92 -4.58 -22.66
CA GLU A 159 -4.98 -5.27 -23.42
C GLU A 159 -4.83 -5.02 -24.93
N GLU A 160 -4.58 -3.77 -25.35
CA GLU A 160 -4.32 -3.44 -26.76
C GLU A 160 -3.11 -4.18 -27.33
N LEU A 161 -2.02 -4.25 -26.56
CA LEU A 161 -0.76 -4.85 -27.00
C LEU A 161 -0.81 -6.37 -27.03
N THR A 162 -1.55 -6.98 -26.13
CA THR A 162 -1.52 -8.44 -25.91
C THR A 162 -2.77 -9.16 -26.41
N GLY A 163 -3.87 -8.43 -26.64
CA GLY A 163 -5.19 -8.99 -26.93
C GLY A 163 -5.79 -9.80 -25.78
N LYS A 164 -5.25 -9.68 -24.56
CA LYS A 164 -5.74 -10.38 -23.36
C LYS A 164 -6.36 -9.37 -22.42
N GLU A 165 -7.51 -9.73 -21.85
CA GLU A 165 -8.16 -8.97 -20.79
C GLU A 165 -7.27 -8.89 -19.54
N VAL A 166 -7.16 -7.70 -18.97
CA VAL A 166 -6.37 -7.39 -17.78
C VAL A 166 -7.24 -6.71 -16.73
N LEU A 167 -8.05 -5.74 -17.14
CA LEU A 167 -8.94 -5.02 -16.25
C LEU A 167 -10.17 -5.89 -15.92
N PRO A 168 -10.66 -5.91 -14.68
CA PRO A 168 -11.77 -6.79 -14.28
C PRO A 168 -13.14 -6.30 -14.77
N MET A 169 -13.23 -5.06 -15.23
CA MET A 169 -14.45 -4.42 -15.72
C MET A 169 -14.07 -3.16 -16.53
N PRO A 170 -15.02 -2.49 -17.21
CA PRO A 170 -14.73 -1.28 -17.96
C PRO A 170 -14.04 -0.18 -17.10
N PRO A 171 -13.05 0.55 -17.66
CA PRO A 171 -12.29 1.59 -16.95
C PRO A 171 -13.13 2.57 -16.13
N GLU A 172 -14.24 3.05 -16.69
CA GLU A 172 -15.12 4.00 -15.99
C GLU A 172 -15.85 3.37 -14.80
N GLU A 173 -16.20 2.09 -14.88
CA GLU A 173 -16.85 1.38 -13.77
C GLU A 173 -15.87 1.16 -12.61
N ILE A 174 -14.61 0.85 -12.91
CA ILE A 174 -13.53 0.74 -11.91
C ILE A 174 -13.43 2.06 -11.12
N LYS A 175 -13.33 3.18 -11.84
CA LYS A 175 -13.17 4.51 -11.23
C LYS A 175 -14.37 4.88 -10.37
N GLN A 176 -15.58 4.67 -10.88
CA GLN A 176 -16.80 4.95 -10.14
C GLN A 176 -16.89 4.12 -8.85
N LYS A 177 -16.59 2.82 -8.89
CA LYS A 177 -16.63 1.96 -7.70
C LYS A 177 -15.59 2.37 -6.67
N VAL A 178 -14.35 2.67 -7.08
CA VAL A 178 -13.31 3.12 -6.15
C VAL A 178 -13.65 4.48 -5.54
N GLU A 179 -14.12 5.42 -6.36
CA GLU A 179 -14.55 6.75 -5.88
C GLU A 179 -15.72 6.65 -4.91
N GLN A 180 -16.77 5.89 -5.25
CA GLN A 180 -17.93 5.67 -4.41
C GLN A 180 -17.54 5.04 -3.06
N MET A 181 -16.66 4.05 -3.06
CA MET A 181 -16.18 3.42 -1.84
C MET A 181 -15.39 4.41 -0.98
N ARG A 182 -14.45 5.15 -1.57
CA ARG A 182 -13.64 6.15 -0.86
C ARG A 182 -14.48 7.30 -0.32
N SER A 183 -15.59 7.66 -0.98
CA SER A 183 -16.51 8.68 -0.48
C SER A 183 -17.31 8.22 0.75
N GLN A 184 -17.41 6.91 1.01
CA GLN A 184 -18.01 6.39 2.24
C GLN A 184 -17.05 6.46 3.44
N ILE A 185 -15.76 6.69 3.20
CA ILE A 185 -14.77 6.84 4.26
C ILE A 185 -14.90 8.26 4.82
N PRO A 186 -15.07 8.43 6.15
CA PRO A 186 -15.18 9.75 6.75
C PRO A 186 -14.00 10.66 6.38
N SER A 187 -14.29 11.91 6.02
CA SER A 187 -13.27 12.86 5.52
C SER A 187 -12.08 13.02 6.47
N TRP A 188 -12.33 12.97 7.78
CA TRP A 188 -11.29 13.10 8.80
C TRP A 188 -10.18 12.03 8.67
N VAL A 189 -10.46 10.87 8.06
CA VAL A 189 -9.44 9.85 7.80
C VAL A 189 -8.44 10.34 6.76
N TRP A 190 -8.94 10.94 5.68
CA TRP A 190 -8.10 11.53 4.62
C TRP A 190 -7.37 12.78 5.11
N ASP A 191 -8.04 13.60 5.94
CA ASP A 191 -7.42 14.75 6.59
C ASP A 191 -6.26 14.32 7.49
N ALA A 192 -6.45 13.27 8.30
CA ALA A 192 -5.43 12.72 9.18
C ALA A 192 -4.24 12.13 8.41
N LEU A 193 -4.48 11.49 7.26
CA LEU A 193 -3.40 11.02 6.38
C LEU A 193 -2.56 12.19 5.85
N THR A 194 -3.23 13.23 5.37
CA THR A 194 -2.58 14.45 4.85
C THR A 194 -1.77 15.15 5.94
N GLU A 195 -2.35 15.27 7.13
CA GLU A 195 -1.67 15.84 8.30
C GLU A 195 -0.43 15.03 8.69
N LEU A 196 -0.54 13.70 8.74
CA LEU A 196 0.59 12.83 9.07
C LEU A 196 1.70 12.92 8.03
N GLU A 197 1.37 12.92 6.73
CA GLU A 197 2.35 13.11 5.67
C GLU A 197 3.09 14.45 5.83
N SER A 198 2.35 15.53 6.07
CA SER A 198 2.93 16.86 6.31
C SER A 198 3.86 16.86 7.53
N LYS A 199 3.47 16.18 8.61
CA LYS A 199 4.29 16.07 9.82
C LYS A 199 5.56 15.27 9.59
N ILE A 200 5.51 14.18 8.83
CA ILE A 200 6.70 13.43 8.42
C ILE A 200 7.62 14.31 7.56
N ARG A 201 7.05 14.97 6.55
CA ARG A 201 7.76 15.84 5.61
C ARG A 201 8.48 17.00 6.29
N THR A 202 7.88 17.56 7.34
CA THR A 202 8.43 18.70 8.10
C THR A 202 9.30 18.27 9.28
N GLY A 203 9.50 16.96 9.49
CA GLY A 203 10.27 16.42 10.61
C GLY A 203 9.60 16.56 11.97
N GLN A 204 8.30 16.90 12.02
CA GLN A 204 7.52 16.94 13.25
C GLN A 204 7.18 15.53 13.76
N VAL A 205 7.14 14.54 12.86
CA VAL A 205 6.97 13.12 13.18
C VAL A 205 8.10 12.34 12.53
N ASP A 206 8.74 11.48 13.30
CA ASP A 206 9.71 10.51 12.80
C ASP A 206 9.09 9.10 12.80
N VAL A 207 9.24 8.39 11.69
CA VAL A 207 8.76 7.00 11.57
C VAL A 207 9.95 6.09 11.89
N PRO A 208 9.89 5.30 12.97
CA PRO A 208 11.06 4.55 13.42
C PRO A 208 11.51 3.53 12.37
N LEU A 209 12.77 3.61 11.95
CA LEU A 209 13.42 2.57 11.16
C LEU A 209 13.97 1.49 12.09
N VAL A 210 13.25 0.37 12.14
CA VAL A 210 13.56 -0.72 13.08
C VAL A 210 14.20 -1.88 12.34
N LEU A 211 15.45 -2.22 12.69
CA LEU A 211 16.26 -3.22 11.98
C LEU A 211 16.62 -4.44 12.83
N THR A 212 16.47 -4.37 14.15
CA THR A 212 16.76 -5.49 15.06
C THR A 212 15.49 -6.28 15.37
N LYS A 213 15.65 -7.57 15.68
CA LYS A 213 14.51 -8.42 16.05
C LYS A 213 13.89 -7.94 17.35
N GLU A 214 14.72 -7.53 18.30
CA GLU A 214 14.35 -7.06 19.62
C GLU A 214 13.47 -5.80 19.53
N ASP A 215 13.86 -4.82 18.72
CA ASP A 215 13.09 -3.60 18.56
C ASP A 215 11.79 -3.84 17.79
N VAL A 216 11.80 -4.74 16.78
CA VAL A 216 10.58 -5.14 16.08
C VAL A 216 9.59 -5.80 17.06
N GLN A 217 10.08 -6.66 17.95
CA GLN A 217 9.25 -7.30 18.97
C GLN A 217 8.69 -6.27 19.96
N ARG A 218 9.52 -5.33 20.41
CA ARG A 218 9.08 -4.23 21.29
C ARG A 218 7.89 -3.46 20.71
N TRP A 219 7.96 -3.03 19.45
CA TRP A 219 6.85 -2.29 18.84
C TRP A 219 5.60 -3.15 18.66
N ARG A 220 5.76 -4.44 18.37
CA ARG A 220 4.63 -5.39 18.28
C ARG A 220 3.98 -5.65 19.62
N GLU A 221 4.72 -5.70 20.72
CA GLU A 221 4.15 -5.85 22.06
C GLU A 221 3.28 -4.66 22.47
N ILE A 222 3.61 -3.47 21.96
CA ILE A 222 2.88 -2.22 22.21
C ILE A 222 1.63 -2.14 21.31
N LEU A 223 1.78 -2.40 20.00
CA LEU A 223 0.75 -2.09 18.99
C LEU A 223 -0.06 -3.30 18.50
N GLY A 224 0.45 -4.50 18.74
CA GLY A 224 -0.04 -5.78 18.22
C GLY A 224 -0.80 -6.61 19.22
#